data_AF-A0A9C5Z646-F1
#
_entry.id   AF-A0A9C5Z646-F1
#
_cell.length_a   1.000
_cell.length_b   1.000
_cell.length_c   1.000
_cell.angle_alpha   90.00
_cell.angle_beta   90.00
_cell.angle_gamma   90.00
#
_symmetry.space_group_name_H-M   'P 1'
#
loop_
_entity.id
_entity.type
_entity.pdbx_description
1 polymer ?
#
loop_
_entity_poly.entity_id
_entity_poly.type
_entity_poly.pdbx_seq_one_letter_code
_entity_poly.pdbx_strand_id
1 'polypeptide(L)'
;MPTIPINFYFIFYILFAITPNFPYSKAENLPTLKCYNCNSEVDGLNCTTNLKHLQPTLCKNSYDKCYMKIGMNGDILRGCVAADAVTTSCQAPSCAVCEFEGCNDHNVCKSCSTSDADCSRTNVSDKKFDEICESSQTECLAKVIDGKVERRCAQKTDQCSNNDTCIVCSGALCNDGIFPRERLSCFQCNGEGCKNPFEPFQAGRTCYNYIENDKCYTYGDNDTNMQRGCVSDELNPCAGDNQSTGKCLLCNSNDCNSRSYKRPQTLKCIQCEGSKESTECFNLQDPNLATDCSKKELIYTDEGACYTHLKNNFVQRGCLYEHMANEGECKEENGCEKCSGVDGCNHKEITFKFTCIVCRSDTNTKCRTNARNIKGASCRADAGWSKGCFYGIWNKVIIRGCYVDAHEQMQYVCSDKSNTQCHVCEGNDCNTSVLSNASALNALTNLHLQHLLSLLIMKFYFI
;
A
#
# COMPACT_ATOMS: atom_id res chain seq x y z
N MET A 1 -4.11 101.92 -55.71
CA MET A 1 -5.50 102.40 -55.48
C MET A 1 -6.35 101.19 -55.14
N PRO A 2 -7.17 101.23 -54.08
CA PRO A 2 -7.32 102.29 -53.06
C PRO A 2 -6.46 101.98 -51.81
N THR A 3 -5.72 102.87 -51.13
CA THR A 3 -5.98 104.20 -50.49
C THR A 3 -6.91 104.12 -49.28
N ILE A 4 -6.38 104.12 -48.03
CA ILE A 4 -6.22 105.28 -47.06
C ILE A 4 -7.47 105.43 -46.15
N PRO A 5 -7.43 105.87 -44.84
CA PRO A 5 -6.49 106.82 -44.19
C PRO A 5 -5.88 106.39 -42.83
N ILE A 6 -4.66 106.83 -42.45
CA ILE A 6 -4.18 108.14 -41.91
C ILE A 6 -4.45 108.32 -40.40
N ASN A 7 -3.39 108.07 -39.62
CA ASN A 7 -2.64 109.03 -38.79
C ASN A 7 -3.37 109.77 -37.64
N PHE A 8 -2.92 109.50 -36.42
CA PHE A 8 -2.85 110.48 -35.34
C PHE A 8 -1.44 110.45 -34.71
N TYR A 9 -0.62 111.40 -35.16
CA TYR A 9 0.44 112.09 -34.42
C TYR A 9 -0.07 112.51 -33.01
N PHE A 10 0.68 112.69 -31.91
CA PHE A 10 2.08 113.06 -31.66
C PHE A 10 2.32 113.04 -30.12
N ILE A 11 3.58 112.86 -29.70
CA ILE A 11 4.22 113.40 -28.47
C ILE A 11 3.95 112.69 -27.12
N PHE A 12 4.95 111.96 -26.60
CA PHE A 12 5.85 112.48 -25.54
C PHE A 12 7.09 111.58 -25.35
N TYR A 13 8.25 112.24 -25.41
CA TYR A 13 9.58 111.71 -25.15
C TYR A 13 9.79 111.48 -23.64
N ILE A 14 10.53 110.41 -23.31
CA ILE A 14 11.38 110.21 -22.12
C ILE A 14 10.65 109.93 -20.79
N LEU A 15 10.89 108.74 -20.23
CA LEU A 15 11.45 108.55 -18.88
C LEU A 15 11.54 107.03 -18.54
N PHE A 16 12.76 106.62 -18.22
CA PHE A 16 13.16 105.44 -17.43
C PHE A 16 12.93 104.01 -17.95
N ALA A 17 14.06 103.36 -18.21
CA ALA A 17 14.25 101.93 -18.07
C ALA A 17 13.81 101.47 -16.68
N ILE A 18 12.72 100.71 -16.63
CA ILE A 18 12.40 99.82 -15.52
C ILE A 18 12.09 98.47 -16.16
N THR A 19 13.10 97.59 -16.17
CA THR A 19 12.89 96.16 -16.34
C THR A 19 11.97 95.70 -15.21
N PRO A 20 10.78 95.12 -15.49
CA PRO A 20 10.05 94.42 -14.44
C PRO A 20 10.89 93.19 -14.07
N ASN A 21 11.51 93.26 -12.90
CA ASN A 21 11.93 92.08 -12.16
C ASN A 21 10.67 91.22 -11.97
N PHE A 22 10.50 90.22 -12.84
CA PHE A 22 9.69 89.07 -12.47
C PHE A 22 10.40 88.44 -11.26
N PRO A 23 9.76 88.35 -10.09
CA PRO A 23 10.30 87.51 -9.04
C PRO A 23 10.36 86.11 -9.62
N TYR A 24 11.58 85.58 -9.69
CA TYR A 24 11.87 84.17 -9.89
C TYR A 24 10.93 83.39 -8.96
N SER A 25 9.92 82.72 -9.54
CA SER A 25 9.08 81.81 -8.78
C SER A 25 10.03 80.84 -8.09
N LYS A 26 10.01 80.82 -6.76
CA LYS A 26 10.58 79.70 -5.99
C LYS A 26 10.16 78.43 -6.71
N ALA A 27 11.13 77.56 -7.01
CA ALA A 27 10.83 76.20 -7.39
C ALA A 27 9.80 75.68 -6.38
N GLU A 28 8.58 75.44 -6.83
CA GLU A 28 7.63 74.68 -6.03
C GLU A 28 8.35 73.37 -5.72
N ASN A 29 8.55 73.10 -4.43
CA ASN A 29 9.05 71.82 -3.97
C ASN A 29 8.03 70.76 -4.42
N LEU A 30 8.28 70.18 -5.60
CA LEU A 30 7.48 69.09 -6.13
C LEU A 30 7.55 67.97 -5.08
N PRO A 31 6.41 67.47 -4.58
CA PRO A 31 6.39 66.50 -3.49
C PRO A 31 7.25 65.30 -3.86
N THR A 32 8.23 64.97 -3.01
CA THR A 32 9.12 63.84 -3.22
C THR A 32 8.39 62.55 -2.89
N LEU A 33 8.26 61.68 -3.90
CA LEU A 33 7.60 60.38 -3.82
C LEU A 33 8.17 59.53 -2.68
N LYS A 34 7.31 58.78 -1.97
CA LYS A 34 7.75 57.78 -1.00
C LYS A 34 7.49 56.37 -1.51
N CYS A 35 8.50 55.50 -1.44
CA CYS A 35 8.41 54.12 -1.89
C CYS A 35 8.87 53.16 -0.79
N TYR A 36 8.35 51.93 -0.78
CA TYR A 36 8.95 50.87 0.00
C TYR A 36 10.38 50.61 -0.50
N ASN A 37 11.33 50.47 0.42
CA ASN A 37 12.73 50.21 0.11
C ASN A 37 13.23 49.05 0.98
N CYS A 38 13.40 47.89 0.36
CA CYS A 38 13.80 46.66 1.06
C CYS A 38 14.36 45.62 0.08
N ASN A 39 15.07 44.64 0.63
CA ASN A 39 15.57 43.45 -0.06
C ASN A 39 15.19 42.19 0.74
N SER A 40 14.44 41.26 0.16
CA SER A 40 14.01 40.04 0.88
C SER A 40 15.14 39.09 1.29
N GLU A 41 16.35 39.23 0.72
CA GLU A 41 17.54 38.53 1.20
C GLU A 41 17.99 39.02 2.58
N VAL A 42 17.88 40.34 2.83
CA VAL A 42 18.34 40.98 4.06
C VAL A 42 17.18 41.15 5.06
N ASP A 43 16.04 41.64 4.57
CA ASP A 43 14.86 41.98 5.36
C ASP A 43 13.88 40.81 5.52
N GLY A 44 14.14 39.67 4.85
CA GLY A 44 13.35 38.46 4.93
C GLY A 44 11.88 38.68 4.59
N LEU A 45 11.00 38.15 5.43
CA LEU A 45 9.54 38.22 5.28
C LEU A 45 8.98 39.66 5.32
N ASN A 46 9.72 40.63 5.86
CA ASN A 46 9.26 42.02 5.89
C ASN A 46 9.19 42.65 4.49
N CYS A 47 9.99 42.17 3.54
CA CYS A 47 9.95 42.65 2.15
C CYS A 47 8.95 41.87 1.25
N THR A 48 8.45 40.73 1.74
CA THR A 48 7.50 39.86 1.01
C THR A 48 6.12 39.84 1.67
N THR A 49 5.96 39.18 2.83
CA THR A 49 4.67 38.90 3.47
C THR A 49 4.20 39.95 4.47
N ASN A 50 5.12 40.74 5.02
CA ASN A 50 4.84 41.69 6.11
C ASN A 50 5.10 43.14 5.73
N LEU A 51 4.91 43.50 4.46
CA LEU A 51 5.24 44.83 3.93
C LEU A 51 4.57 45.98 4.69
N LYS A 52 3.37 45.76 5.25
CA LYS A 52 2.63 46.74 6.05
C LYS A 52 3.37 47.19 7.32
N HIS A 53 4.35 46.42 7.79
CA HIS A 53 5.20 46.80 8.93
C HIS A 53 6.33 47.76 8.53
N LEU A 54 6.65 47.87 7.24
CA LEU A 54 7.59 48.85 6.73
C LEU A 54 6.87 50.17 6.46
N GLN A 55 7.63 51.26 6.56
CA GLN A 55 7.16 52.60 6.19
C GLN A 55 7.84 53.03 4.88
N PRO A 56 7.09 53.54 3.88
CA PRO A 56 7.68 54.08 2.67
C PRO A 56 8.68 55.21 2.96
N THR A 57 9.86 55.12 2.34
CA THR A 57 10.95 56.10 2.47
C THR A 57 10.93 57.10 1.34
N LEU A 58 11.36 58.34 1.61
CA LEU A 58 11.46 59.41 0.63
C LEU A 58 12.46 59.05 -0.48
N CYS A 59 12.04 59.15 -1.74
CA CYS A 59 12.94 59.07 -2.88
C CYS A 59 13.83 60.31 -2.98
N LYS A 60 14.99 60.14 -3.62
CA LYS A 60 16.03 61.18 -3.66
C LYS A 60 15.65 62.32 -4.60
N ASN A 61 15.06 62.00 -5.76
CA ASN A 61 14.67 62.99 -6.75
C ASN A 61 13.14 63.07 -6.88
N SER A 62 12.64 64.27 -7.19
CA SER A 62 11.21 64.53 -7.36
C SER A 62 10.55 63.83 -8.54
N TYR A 63 11.35 63.26 -9.45
CA TYR A 63 10.88 62.49 -10.62
C TYR A 63 11.22 61.00 -10.52
N ASP A 64 11.69 60.52 -9.36
CA ASP A 64 11.87 59.09 -9.15
C ASP A 64 10.50 58.39 -9.19
N LYS A 65 10.50 57.12 -9.60
CA LYS A 65 9.36 56.22 -9.58
C LYS A 65 9.60 55.11 -8.56
N CYS A 66 8.53 54.52 -8.03
CA CYS A 66 8.69 53.30 -7.23
C CYS A 66 8.85 52.10 -8.17
N TYR A 67 9.69 51.15 -7.79
CA TYR A 67 9.77 49.86 -8.46
C TYR A 67 9.65 48.70 -7.47
N MET A 68 9.26 47.56 -8.02
CA MET A 68 9.39 46.25 -7.39
C MET A 68 9.93 45.27 -8.43
N LYS A 69 10.93 44.47 -8.09
CA LYS A 69 11.49 43.46 -9.00
C LYS A 69 11.96 42.20 -8.31
N ILE A 70 12.03 41.12 -9.09
CA ILE A 70 12.75 39.91 -8.71
C ILE A 70 14.21 40.11 -9.15
N GLY A 71 15.13 40.08 -8.18
CA GLY A 71 16.57 40.15 -8.38
C GLY A 71 17.13 38.90 -9.06
N MET A 72 18.42 38.94 -9.43
CA MET A 72 19.08 37.81 -10.09
C MET A 72 19.13 36.54 -9.24
N ASN A 73 19.05 36.68 -7.91
CA ASN A 73 19.07 35.56 -6.97
C ASN A 73 17.64 35.15 -6.54
N GLY A 74 16.60 35.69 -7.19
CA GLY A 74 15.19 35.44 -6.85
C GLY A 74 14.66 36.28 -5.68
N ASP A 75 15.49 37.14 -5.10
CA ASP A 75 15.12 38.06 -4.03
C ASP A 75 14.15 39.15 -4.51
N ILE A 76 13.21 39.54 -3.65
CA ILE A 76 12.28 40.63 -3.93
C ILE A 76 12.94 41.94 -3.52
N LEU A 77 13.05 42.85 -4.47
CA LEU A 77 13.65 44.17 -4.33
C LEU A 77 12.58 45.23 -4.53
N ARG A 78 12.46 46.15 -3.57
CA ARG A 78 11.58 47.32 -3.65
C ARG A 78 12.44 48.58 -3.49
N GLY A 79 12.14 49.65 -4.23
CA GLY A 79 12.86 50.91 -4.04
C GLY A 79 12.43 52.03 -4.98
N CYS A 80 13.25 53.07 -5.03
CA CYS A 80 13.11 54.18 -5.98
C CYS A 80 14.02 53.97 -7.19
N VAL A 81 13.54 54.32 -8.38
CA VAL A 81 14.33 54.33 -9.63
C VAL A 81 14.13 55.66 -10.34
N ALA A 82 15.21 56.24 -10.85
CA ALA A 82 15.12 57.47 -11.65
C ALA A 82 14.29 57.22 -12.92
N ALA A 83 13.40 58.16 -13.28
CA ALA A 83 12.47 57.97 -14.41
C ALA A 83 13.16 57.64 -15.74
N ASP A 84 14.36 58.18 -15.98
CA ASP A 84 15.20 57.94 -17.16
C ASP A 84 15.97 56.61 -17.11
N ALA A 85 16.10 56.00 -15.93
CA ALA A 85 16.79 54.72 -15.73
C ALA A 85 15.84 53.50 -15.70
N VAL A 86 14.52 53.71 -15.75
CA VAL A 86 13.51 52.64 -15.68
C VAL A 86 13.79 51.55 -16.70
N THR A 87 13.97 51.92 -17.97
CA THR A 87 14.14 50.99 -19.10
C THR A 87 15.40 50.12 -18.97
N THR A 88 16.41 50.55 -18.21
CA THR A 88 17.66 49.82 -18.01
C THR A 88 17.70 49.05 -16.69
N SER A 89 16.93 49.45 -15.68
CA SER A 89 17.03 48.92 -14.32
C SER A 89 15.82 48.13 -13.84
N CYS A 90 14.70 48.21 -14.56
CA CYS A 90 13.43 47.58 -14.24
C CYS A 90 12.67 47.21 -15.52
N GLN A 91 12.74 45.94 -15.92
CA GLN A 91 12.07 45.43 -17.12
C GLN A 91 11.05 44.35 -16.77
N ALA A 92 9.89 44.39 -17.41
CA ALA A 92 8.89 43.33 -17.33
C ALA A 92 9.45 42.01 -17.92
N PRO A 93 8.96 40.84 -17.50
CA PRO A 93 7.84 40.62 -16.57
C PRO A 93 8.24 40.60 -15.09
N SER A 94 9.54 40.54 -14.76
CA SER A 94 10.04 40.43 -13.39
C SER A 94 10.16 41.77 -12.65
N CYS A 95 9.60 42.85 -13.20
CA CYS A 95 9.63 44.17 -12.60
C CYS A 95 8.36 44.97 -12.88
N ALA A 96 7.86 45.67 -11.87
CA ALA A 96 6.75 46.62 -11.93
C ALA A 96 7.21 48.02 -11.49
N VAL A 97 6.64 49.06 -12.11
CA VAL A 97 6.93 50.48 -11.81
C VAL A 97 5.62 51.23 -11.63
N CYS A 98 5.60 52.18 -10.71
CA CYS A 98 4.43 53.00 -10.41
C CYS A 98 4.83 54.37 -9.84
N GLU A 99 3.88 55.31 -9.82
CA GLU A 99 4.17 56.75 -9.65
C GLU A 99 3.46 57.41 -8.44
N PHE A 100 2.80 56.63 -7.58
CA PHE A 100 2.10 57.14 -6.39
C PHE A 100 2.71 56.60 -5.08
N GLU A 101 2.48 57.28 -3.96
CA GLU A 101 3.12 56.93 -2.69
C GLU A 101 2.82 55.48 -2.28
N GLY A 102 3.87 54.72 -1.96
CA GLY A 102 3.78 53.34 -1.49
C GLY A 102 3.26 52.34 -2.53
N CYS A 103 3.13 52.74 -3.80
CA CYS A 103 2.50 51.93 -4.84
C CYS A 103 3.23 50.63 -5.19
N ASN A 104 4.51 50.52 -4.84
CA ASN A 104 5.28 49.30 -5.02
C ASN A 104 4.98 48.34 -3.87
N ASP A 105 3.69 48.10 -3.57
CA ASP A 105 3.16 47.22 -2.53
C ASP A 105 2.56 45.92 -3.08
N HIS A 106 2.80 45.63 -4.37
CA HIS A 106 2.24 44.48 -5.07
C HIS A 106 2.40 43.18 -4.28
N ASN A 107 1.36 42.34 -4.35
CA ASN A 107 1.36 41.04 -3.70
C ASN A 107 2.37 40.11 -4.41
N VAL A 108 2.89 39.14 -3.67
CA VAL A 108 3.81 38.11 -4.20
C VAL A 108 3.16 36.76 -4.00
N CYS A 109 3.08 35.95 -5.06
CA CYS A 109 2.51 34.61 -4.98
C CYS A 109 3.54 33.57 -5.39
N LYS A 110 3.32 32.30 -5.01
CA LYS A 110 4.01 31.18 -5.64
C LYS A 110 3.46 30.98 -7.06
N SER A 111 4.33 30.64 -8.00
CA SER A 111 4.04 30.51 -9.42
C SER A 111 4.84 29.35 -10.03
N CYS A 112 4.12 28.41 -10.61
CA CYS A 112 4.67 27.23 -11.28
C CYS A 112 3.59 26.55 -12.12
N SER A 113 4.02 25.86 -13.16
CA SER A 113 3.16 25.17 -14.11
C SER A 113 2.98 23.69 -13.75
N THR A 114 2.07 23.01 -14.45
CA THR A 114 1.92 21.55 -14.32
C THR A 114 3.16 20.77 -14.76
N SER A 115 4.09 21.36 -15.52
CA SER A 115 5.36 20.71 -15.87
C SER A 115 6.40 20.72 -14.75
N ASP A 116 6.20 21.52 -13.70
CA ASP A 116 7.14 21.65 -12.60
C ASP A 116 6.93 20.52 -11.57
N ALA A 117 7.91 19.62 -11.46
CA ALA A 117 7.86 18.44 -10.57
C ALA A 117 7.61 18.77 -9.08
N ASP A 118 8.04 19.95 -8.64
CA ASP A 118 7.93 20.41 -7.26
C ASP A 118 6.76 21.38 -7.02
N CYS A 119 5.93 21.63 -8.05
CA CYS A 119 4.80 22.54 -7.93
C CYS A 119 3.71 22.03 -6.97
N SER A 120 3.77 20.79 -6.47
CA SER A 120 2.86 20.32 -5.42
C SER A 120 3.35 20.60 -4.00
N ARG A 121 4.57 21.11 -3.81
CA ARG A 121 5.25 21.14 -2.50
C ARG A 121 6.17 22.35 -2.27
N THR A 122 5.82 23.51 -2.82
CA THR A 122 6.66 24.72 -2.67
C THR A 122 6.78 25.14 -1.21
N ASN A 123 7.92 25.71 -0.83
CA ASN A 123 8.12 26.36 0.46
C ASN A 123 8.19 27.89 0.29
N VAL A 124 7.83 28.66 1.32
CA VAL A 124 8.05 30.12 1.35
C VAL A 124 9.49 30.50 1.00
N SER A 125 10.49 29.70 1.38
CA SER A 125 11.90 29.95 1.08
C SER A 125 12.30 29.67 -0.38
N ASP A 126 11.45 28.99 -1.16
CA ASP A 126 11.72 28.68 -2.56
C ASP A 126 11.49 29.90 -3.45
N LYS A 127 12.45 30.82 -3.46
CA LYS A 127 12.41 32.08 -4.23
C LYS A 127 12.22 31.88 -5.73
N LYS A 128 12.65 30.72 -6.26
CA LYS A 128 12.51 30.37 -7.69
C LYS A 128 11.06 30.32 -8.18
N PHE A 129 10.11 30.20 -7.25
CA PHE A 129 8.68 30.15 -7.54
C PHE A 129 7.99 31.47 -7.22
N ASP A 130 8.68 32.53 -6.84
CA ASP A 130 8.02 33.79 -6.50
C ASP A 130 7.65 34.57 -7.78
N GLU A 131 6.43 35.10 -7.82
CA GLU A 131 5.90 35.96 -8.87
C GLU A 131 5.36 37.26 -8.28
N ILE A 132 5.65 38.40 -8.91
CA ILE A 132 5.07 39.69 -8.57
C ILE A 132 3.72 39.83 -9.28
N CYS A 133 2.65 40.04 -8.51
CA CYS A 133 1.31 40.20 -9.07
C CYS A 133 1.04 41.61 -9.58
N GLU A 134 -0.09 41.79 -10.29
CA GLU A 134 -0.49 43.07 -10.87
C GLU A 134 -0.70 44.17 -9.82
N SER A 135 -1.14 43.83 -8.61
CA SER A 135 -1.40 44.79 -7.53
C SER A 135 -1.33 44.16 -6.14
N SER A 136 -1.44 44.97 -5.09
CA SER A 136 -1.53 44.48 -3.70
C SER A 136 -2.84 43.78 -3.36
N GLN A 137 -3.87 43.94 -4.19
CA GLN A 137 -5.17 43.28 -4.03
C GLN A 137 -5.25 41.96 -4.81
N THR A 138 -4.26 41.66 -5.67
CA THR A 138 -4.25 40.42 -6.43
C THR A 138 -4.02 39.24 -5.49
N GLU A 139 -4.94 38.29 -5.52
CA GLU A 139 -4.89 37.06 -4.72
C GLU A 139 -3.96 36.01 -5.36
N CYS A 140 -3.60 34.99 -4.60
CA CYS A 140 -2.83 33.86 -5.10
C CYS A 140 -3.73 32.67 -5.40
N LEU A 141 -3.43 31.93 -6.47
CA LEU A 141 -4.11 30.71 -6.85
C LEU A 141 -3.20 29.49 -6.64
N ALA A 142 -3.74 28.40 -6.13
CA ALA A 142 -3.21 27.05 -6.35
C ALA A 142 -4.34 26.14 -6.82
N LYS A 143 -4.14 25.40 -7.91
CA LYS A 143 -5.18 24.57 -8.52
C LYS A 143 -4.61 23.28 -9.07
N VAL A 144 -5.37 22.20 -8.94
CA VAL A 144 -5.07 20.92 -9.60
C VAL A 144 -5.69 20.93 -11.00
N ILE A 145 -4.86 20.67 -12.00
CA ILE A 145 -5.21 20.52 -13.43
C ILE A 145 -4.63 19.18 -13.88
N ASP A 146 -5.50 18.26 -14.33
CA ASP A 146 -5.12 16.90 -14.76
C ASP A 146 -4.19 16.17 -13.77
N GLY A 147 -4.51 16.27 -12.47
CA GLY A 147 -3.76 15.66 -11.37
C GLY A 147 -2.49 16.44 -10.95
N LYS A 148 -2.08 17.46 -11.68
CA LYS A 148 -0.86 18.25 -11.40
C LYS A 148 -1.20 19.62 -10.86
N VAL A 149 -0.30 20.22 -10.11
CA VAL A 149 -0.55 21.54 -9.50
C VAL A 149 -0.07 22.65 -10.43
N GLU A 150 -0.90 23.68 -10.58
CA GLU A 150 -0.54 24.99 -11.08
C GLU A 150 -0.63 25.99 -9.92
N ARG A 151 0.33 26.91 -9.87
CA ARG A 151 0.29 28.10 -9.01
C ARG A 151 0.55 29.35 -9.85
N ARG A 152 -0.08 30.45 -9.48
CA ARG A 152 0.13 31.78 -10.10
C ARG A 152 -0.59 32.87 -9.32
N CYS A 153 -0.37 34.12 -9.69
CA CYS A 153 -1.29 35.20 -9.36
C CYS A 153 -2.69 34.91 -9.94
N ALA A 154 -3.73 35.13 -9.14
CA ALA A 154 -5.12 34.89 -9.52
C ALA A 154 -5.61 35.96 -10.50
N GLN A 155 -6.46 35.55 -11.43
CA GLN A 155 -7.19 36.39 -12.38
C GLN A 155 -8.61 36.61 -11.86
N LYS A 156 -9.27 37.70 -12.29
CA LYS A 156 -10.65 38.02 -11.87
C LYS A 156 -11.67 36.92 -12.19
N THR A 157 -11.38 36.07 -13.18
CA THR A 157 -12.22 34.95 -13.59
C THR A 157 -11.97 33.67 -12.81
N ASP A 158 -10.92 33.61 -11.97
CA ASP A 158 -10.63 32.43 -11.17
C ASP A 158 -11.67 32.28 -10.06
N GLN A 159 -12.34 31.13 -10.06
CA GLN A 159 -13.28 30.73 -9.03
C GLN A 159 -12.97 29.30 -8.63
N CYS A 160 -12.81 29.06 -7.33
CA CYS A 160 -12.63 27.73 -6.77
C CYS A 160 -13.95 27.23 -6.20
N SER A 161 -14.55 26.24 -6.87
CA SER A 161 -15.76 25.58 -6.38
C SER A 161 -15.47 24.45 -5.39
N ASN A 162 -14.25 23.89 -5.44
CA ASN A 162 -13.78 22.84 -4.55
C ASN A 162 -12.46 23.29 -3.90
N ASN A 163 -12.48 23.52 -2.58
CA ASN A 163 -11.33 23.99 -1.82
C ASN A 163 -10.22 22.94 -1.67
N ASP A 164 -10.50 21.66 -1.94
CA ASP A 164 -9.49 20.60 -1.86
C ASP A 164 -8.56 20.62 -3.07
N THR A 165 -9.09 20.97 -4.25
CA THR A 165 -8.35 20.96 -5.52
C THR A 165 -8.14 22.35 -6.12
N CYS A 166 -8.66 23.40 -5.51
CA CYS A 166 -8.49 24.77 -5.95
C CYS A 166 -8.59 25.71 -4.74
N ILE A 167 -7.62 26.59 -4.54
CA ILE A 167 -7.71 27.68 -3.56
C ILE A 167 -7.36 29.01 -4.21
N VAL A 168 -8.11 30.04 -3.84
CA VAL A 168 -7.74 31.45 -3.98
C VAL A 168 -7.54 32.00 -2.57
N CYS A 169 -6.44 32.68 -2.32
CA CYS A 169 -6.15 33.24 -1.01
C CYS A 169 -5.54 34.63 -1.11
N SER A 170 -5.81 35.47 -0.11
CA SER A 170 -5.25 36.81 -0.02
C SER A 170 -3.99 36.82 0.87
N GLY A 171 -3.04 37.70 0.54
CA GLY A 171 -1.77 37.84 1.25
C GLY A 171 -0.60 37.19 0.50
N ALA A 172 0.62 37.56 0.87
CA ALA A 172 1.78 37.11 0.11
C ALA A 172 2.14 35.67 0.43
N LEU A 173 2.51 34.94 -0.62
CA LEU A 173 2.91 33.54 -0.63
C LEU A 173 1.87 32.60 0.01
N CYS A 174 0.62 33.03 0.21
CA CYS A 174 -0.40 32.25 0.90
C CYS A 174 -0.76 30.92 0.21
N ASN A 175 -0.40 30.78 -1.06
CA ASN A 175 -0.57 29.56 -1.86
C ASN A 175 0.63 28.60 -1.78
N ASP A 176 1.57 28.81 -0.85
CA ASP A 176 2.69 27.90 -0.61
C ASP A 176 2.26 26.53 -0.03
N GLY A 177 3.24 25.68 0.25
CA GLY A 177 3.07 24.43 0.97
C GLY A 177 2.74 23.24 0.08
N ILE A 178 2.26 22.18 0.72
CA ILE A 178 1.77 20.99 0.03
C ILE A 178 0.34 21.25 -0.47
N PHE A 179 0.08 20.99 -1.75
CA PHE A 179 -1.24 21.14 -2.36
C PHE A 179 -1.61 19.97 -3.27
N PRO A 180 -2.83 19.40 -3.18
CA PRO A 180 -3.78 19.52 -2.06
C PRO A 180 -3.15 19.20 -0.69
N ARG A 181 -3.73 19.70 0.42
CA ARG A 181 -3.12 19.56 1.76
C ARG A 181 -2.96 18.10 2.20
N GLU A 182 -3.97 17.27 1.92
CA GLU A 182 -4.02 15.84 2.27
C GLU A 182 -3.47 14.95 1.15
N ARG A 183 -2.60 15.50 0.30
CA ARG A 183 -1.98 14.75 -0.80
C ARG A 183 -1.06 13.66 -0.25
N LEU A 184 -1.28 12.43 -0.71
CA LEU A 184 -0.48 11.26 -0.32
C LEU A 184 1.02 11.52 -0.56
N SER A 185 1.83 11.18 0.42
CA SER A 185 3.28 11.04 0.28
C SER A 185 3.68 9.58 0.28
N CYS A 186 4.68 9.25 -0.53
CA CYS A 186 5.27 7.92 -0.60
C CYS A 186 6.79 8.04 -0.63
N PHE A 187 7.47 6.98 -0.20
CA PHE A 187 8.87 6.83 -0.54
C PHE A 187 9.02 6.58 -2.04
N GLN A 188 9.92 7.33 -2.68
CA GLN A 188 10.14 7.31 -4.13
C GLN A 188 11.62 7.06 -4.41
N CYS A 189 11.94 5.96 -5.08
CA CYS A 189 13.32 5.59 -5.42
C CYS A 189 13.32 4.54 -6.55
N ASN A 190 14.49 4.30 -7.14
CA ASN A 190 14.72 3.24 -8.11
C ASN A 190 16.11 2.60 -7.91
N GLY A 191 16.20 1.28 -8.11
CA GLY A 191 17.43 0.48 -8.02
C GLY A 191 17.85 0.14 -6.58
N GLU A 192 19.15 -0.04 -6.37
CA GLU A 192 19.72 -0.48 -5.08
C GLU A 192 19.39 0.44 -3.90
N GLY A 193 19.20 1.74 -4.18
CA GLY A 193 18.80 2.74 -3.17
C GLY A 193 17.43 2.47 -2.53
N CYS A 194 16.64 1.56 -3.08
CA CYS A 194 15.33 1.15 -2.53
C CYS A 194 15.37 -0.08 -1.62
N LYS A 195 16.51 -0.78 -1.53
CA LYS A 195 16.62 -2.08 -0.83
C LYS A 195 16.34 -1.97 0.66
N ASN A 196 16.89 -0.93 1.27
CA ASN A 196 16.86 -0.70 2.71
C ASN A 196 15.58 0.04 3.13
N PRO A 197 15.15 -0.13 4.38
CA PRO A 197 14.01 0.61 4.89
C PRO A 197 14.40 2.07 5.05
N PHE A 198 13.40 2.94 4.97
CA PHE A 198 13.58 4.35 5.28
C PHE A 198 13.62 4.55 6.80
N GLU A 199 14.48 5.44 7.27
CA GLU A 199 14.60 5.76 8.69
C GLU A 199 13.31 6.40 9.23
N PRO A 200 12.97 6.24 10.52
CA PRO A 200 11.70 6.72 11.11
C PRO A 200 11.42 8.22 10.95
N PHE A 201 12.45 9.01 10.62
CA PHE A 201 12.37 10.47 10.46
C PHE A 201 12.52 10.94 9.02
N GLN A 202 12.74 10.02 8.07
CA GLN A 202 12.80 10.37 6.67
C GLN A 202 11.38 10.46 6.12
N ALA A 203 10.96 11.67 5.74
CA ALA A 203 9.69 11.86 5.05
C ALA A 203 9.81 11.42 3.58
N GLY A 204 8.74 10.83 3.05
CA GLY A 204 8.62 10.57 1.63
C GLY A 204 8.38 11.85 0.83
N ARG A 205 8.13 11.69 -0.48
CA ARG A 205 7.77 12.78 -1.38
C ARG A 205 6.30 12.68 -1.72
N THR A 206 5.63 13.83 -1.83
CA THR A 206 4.27 13.90 -2.35
C THR A 206 4.21 13.29 -3.74
N CYS A 207 3.14 12.56 -4.03
CA CYS A 207 2.91 11.99 -5.36
C CYS A 207 2.86 13.09 -6.41
N TYR A 208 3.47 12.87 -7.58
CA TYR A 208 3.53 13.92 -8.60
C TYR A 208 2.15 14.16 -9.25
N ASN A 209 1.36 13.10 -9.42
CA ASN A 209 -0.05 13.15 -9.77
C ASN A 209 -0.93 13.08 -8.51
N TYR A 210 -2.06 13.79 -8.53
CA TYR A 210 -3.07 13.80 -7.48
C TYR A 210 -4.27 13.03 -7.98
N ILE A 211 -4.50 11.89 -7.33
CA ILE A 211 -5.69 11.07 -7.50
C ILE A 211 -6.24 10.84 -6.10
N GLU A 212 -7.55 11.01 -5.95
CA GLU A 212 -8.23 10.70 -4.69
C GLU A 212 -8.05 9.21 -4.39
N ASN A 213 -7.71 8.86 -3.15
CA ASN A 213 -7.45 7.49 -2.72
C ASN A 213 -6.31 6.79 -3.50
N ASP A 214 -5.29 7.55 -3.93
CA ASP A 214 -4.06 6.98 -4.48
C ASP A 214 -3.36 6.04 -3.48
N LYS A 215 -2.40 5.26 -3.98
CA LYS A 215 -1.67 4.27 -3.20
C LYS A 215 -0.18 4.41 -3.43
N CYS A 216 0.60 4.10 -2.41
CA CYS A 216 2.02 3.83 -2.57
C CYS A 216 2.23 2.39 -3.05
N TYR A 217 3.25 2.16 -3.87
CA TYR A 217 3.71 0.83 -4.24
C TYR A 217 5.14 0.57 -3.77
N THR A 218 5.43 -0.71 -3.54
CA THR A 218 6.76 -1.30 -3.51
C THR A 218 6.82 -2.40 -4.56
N TYR A 219 7.77 -2.28 -5.47
CA TYR A 219 8.11 -3.28 -6.47
C TYR A 219 9.53 -3.80 -6.24
N GLY A 220 9.76 -5.08 -6.51
CA GLY A 220 11.03 -5.75 -6.29
C GLY A 220 11.10 -7.03 -7.10
N ASP A 221 12.00 -7.07 -8.07
CA ASP A 221 12.34 -8.29 -8.79
C ASP A 221 13.41 -9.10 -8.03
N ASN A 222 14.34 -8.38 -7.40
CA ASN A 222 15.38 -8.89 -6.52
C ASN A 222 15.87 -7.75 -5.60
N ASP A 223 16.90 -7.99 -4.79
CA ASP A 223 17.38 -7.02 -3.80
C ASP A 223 18.14 -5.82 -4.41
N THR A 224 18.54 -5.88 -5.68
CA THR A 224 19.18 -4.76 -6.39
C THR A 224 18.25 -4.06 -7.39
N ASN A 225 17.13 -4.70 -7.74
CA ASN A 225 16.11 -4.17 -8.63
C ASN A 225 14.78 -3.96 -7.88
N MET A 226 14.74 -2.88 -7.11
CA MET A 226 13.55 -2.41 -6.41
C MET A 226 13.12 -1.02 -6.91
N GLN A 227 11.82 -0.77 -6.87
CA GLN A 227 11.23 0.52 -7.19
C GLN A 227 10.12 0.84 -6.21
N ARG A 228 10.02 2.11 -5.81
CA ARG A 228 8.96 2.60 -4.93
C ARG A 228 8.42 3.90 -5.48
N GLY A 229 7.13 4.12 -5.30
CA GLY A 229 6.52 5.38 -5.68
C GLY A 229 5.01 5.38 -5.49
N CYS A 230 4.35 6.30 -6.16
CA CYS A 230 2.89 6.42 -6.16
C CYS A 230 2.29 5.69 -7.36
N VAL A 231 1.13 5.06 -7.17
CA VAL A 231 0.51 4.26 -8.22
C VAL A 231 0.04 5.13 -9.38
N SER A 232 -0.39 6.36 -9.09
CA SER A 232 -0.82 7.35 -10.08
C SER A 232 0.32 7.99 -10.90
N ASP A 233 1.58 7.84 -10.46
CA ASP A 233 2.73 8.40 -11.18
C ASP A 233 3.14 7.54 -12.38
N GLU A 234 3.81 8.15 -13.34
CA GLU A 234 4.30 7.46 -14.54
C GLU A 234 5.36 6.38 -14.19
N LEU A 235 5.53 5.42 -15.10
CA LEU A 235 6.53 4.34 -14.97
C LEU A 235 6.35 3.44 -13.72
N ASN A 236 5.13 3.33 -13.21
CA ASN A 236 4.77 2.43 -12.12
C ASN A 236 4.69 0.95 -12.62
N PRO A 237 5.58 0.04 -12.16
CA PRO A 237 5.57 -1.38 -12.53
C PRO A 237 4.39 -2.15 -11.92
N CYS A 238 3.77 -1.61 -10.87
CA CYS A 238 2.59 -2.15 -10.20
C CYS A 238 1.28 -1.54 -10.72
N ALA A 239 1.25 -1.00 -11.95
CA ALA A 239 0.02 -0.54 -12.57
C ALA A 239 -0.75 -1.70 -13.25
N GLY A 240 -2.07 -1.55 -13.43
CA GLY A 240 -2.90 -2.48 -14.19
C GLY A 240 -2.86 -3.92 -13.65
N ASP A 241 -2.70 -4.89 -14.55
CA ASP A 241 -2.68 -6.33 -14.25
C ASP A 241 -1.48 -6.77 -13.40
N ASN A 242 -0.42 -5.96 -13.30
CA ASN A 242 0.76 -6.28 -12.51
C ASN A 242 0.56 -6.12 -11.00
N GLN A 243 -0.55 -5.49 -10.56
CA GLN A 243 -0.89 -5.33 -9.14
C GLN A 243 -0.99 -6.66 -8.39
N SER A 244 -1.37 -7.73 -9.09
CA SER A 244 -1.54 -9.07 -8.51
C SER A 244 -0.31 -9.96 -8.66
N THR A 245 0.81 -9.42 -9.18
CA THR A 245 2.07 -10.17 -9.21
C THR A 245 2.63 -10.31 -7.80
N GLY A 246 3.28 -11.44 -7.49
CA GLY A 246 4.02 -11.64 -6.24
C GLY A 246 5.24 -10.71 -6.04
N LYS A 247 5.33 -9.63 -6.82
CA LYS A 247 6.38 -8.60 -6.83
C LYS A 247 5.84 -7.22 -6.49
N CYS A 248 4.53 -7.06 -6.24
CA CYS A 248 3.94 -5.77 -5.93
C CYS A 248 3.28 -5.80 -4.56
N LEU A 249 3.56 -4.77 -3.76
CA LEU A 249 2.87 -4.51 -2.51
C LEU A 249 2.33 -3.08 -2.52
N LEU A 250 1.05 -2.92 -2.22
CA LEU A 250 0.36 -1.64 -2.19
C LEU A 250 -0.08 -1.27 -0.77
N CYS A 251 -0.08 0.01 -0.46
CA CYS A 251 -0.59 0.56 0.80
C CYS A 251 -1.09 2.00 0.59
N ASN A 252 -1.90 2.54 1.50
CA ASN A 252 -2.70 3.76 1.28
C ASN A 252 -2.58 4.80 2.39
N SER A 253 -1.49 4.79 3.16
CA SER A 253 -1.16 5.85 4.13
C SER A 253 0.15 6.52 3.76
N ASN A 254 0.38 7.73 4.27
CA ASN A 254 1.63 8.45 4.02
C ASN A 254 2.84 7.57 4.37
N ASP A 255 3.79 7.51 3.43
CA ASP A 255 5.10 6.89 3.58
C ASP A 255 5.05 5.41 4.02
N CYS A 256 3.95 4.71 3.70
CA CYS A 256 3.71 3.33 4.12
C CYS A 256 4.58 2.28 3.40
N ASN A 257 5.12 2.63 2.24
CA ASN A 257 5.90 1.74 1.38
C ASN A 257 7.37 1.68 1.82
N SER A 258 7.61 1.43 3.12
CA SER A 258 8.93 1.50 3.77
C SER A 258 9.60 0.14 4.00
N ARG A 259 8.92 -0.97 3.73
CA ARG A 259 9.42 -2.33 4.00
C ARG A 259 10.69 -2.64 3.21
N SER A 260 11.77 -3.08 3.87
CA SER A 260 13.00 -3.60 3.24
C SER A 260 12.72 -4.81 2.33
N TYR A 261 13.58 -5.05 1.32
CA TYR A 261 13.45 -6.24 0.46
C TYR A 261 13.40 -7.55 1.25
N LYS A 262 14.33 -7.70 2.21
CA LYS A 262 14.35 -8.80 3.17
C LYS A 262 13.91 -8.28 4.54
N ARG A 263 12.99 -9.00 5.17
CA ARG A 263 12.47 -8.69 6.50
C ARG A 263 12.69 -9.85 7.45
N PRO A 264 12.90 -9.59 8.75
CA PRO A 264 12.95 -10.65 9.74
C PRO A 264 11.67 -11.49 9.74
N GLN A 265 11.82 -12.81 9.73
CA GLN A 265 10.76 -13.74 10.09
C GLN A 265 10.68 -13.81 11.60
N THR A 266 9.56 -13.38 12.17
CA THR A 266 9.35 -13.37 13.63
C THR A 266 8.28 -14.35 14.10
N LEU A 267 7.50 -14.94 13.19
CA LEU A 267 6.46 -15.89 13.54
C LEU A 267 7.07 -17.18 14.09
N LYS A 268 6.49 -17.70 15.17
CA LYS A 268 6.82 -19.03 15.70
C LYS A 268 5.72 -20.01 15.35
N CYS A 269 6.11 -21.23 15.01
CA CYS A 269 5.17 -22.28 14.63
C CYS A 269 5.33 -23.51 15.51
N ILE A 270 4.26 -24.28 15.67
CA ILE A 270 4.39 -25.65 16.14
C ILE A 270 5.08 -26.45 15.04
N GLN A 271 6.15 -27.16 15.40
CA GLN A 271 6.96 -27.95 14.49
C GLN A 271 6.97 -29.39 14.99
N CYS A 272 6.28 -30.29 14.28
CA CYS A 272 6.20 -31.70 14.64
C CYS A 272 5.85 -32.56 13.43
N GLU A 273 6.18 -33.85 13.55
CA GLU A 273 5.78 -34.89 12.62
C GLU A 273 5.04 -35.98 13.40
N GLY A 274 4.02 -36.56 12.77
CA GLY A 274 3.23 -37.63 13.36
C GLY A 274 2.82 -38.66 12.34
N SER A 275 2.81 -39.92 12.75
CA SER A 275 2.35 -41.07 11.96
C SER A 275 1.32 -41.90 12.73
N LYS A 276 1.02 -43.09 12.22
CA LYS A 276 0.22 -44.09 12.93
C LYS A 276 0.82 -44.48 14.28
N GLU A 277 2.14 -44.52 14.34
CA GLU A 277 2.92 -44.99 15.48
C GLU A 277 3.22 -43.85 16.47
N SER A 278 3.15 -42.59 16.01
CA SER A 278 3.36 -41.37 16.80
C SER A 278 2.24 -40.36 16.60
N THR A 279 1.21 -40.46 17.44
CA THR A 279 -0.02 -39.66 17.27
C THR A 279 0.05 -38.27 17.91
N GLU A 280 1.15 -37.92 18.59
CA GLU A 280 1.27 -36.69 19.38
C GLU A 280 0.99 -35.43 18.56
N CYS A 281 1.49 -35.39 17.32
CA CYS A 281 1.32 -34.24 16.42
C CYS A 281 -0.10 -34.10 15.84
N PHE A 282 -0.95 -35.14 15.98
CA PHE A 282 -2.37 -35.06 15.61
C PHE A 282 -3.22 -34.37 16.68
N ASN A 283 -2.82 -34.49 17.94
CA ASN A 283 -3.57 -33.93 19.06
C ASN A 283 -3.58 -32.40 19.04
N LEU A 284 -4.45 -31.81 19.87
CA LEU A 284 -4.38 -30.38 20.18
C LEU A 284 -2.99 -30.04 20.75
N GLN A 285 -2.34 -29.02 20.19
CA GLN A 285 -1.03 -28.57 20.63
C GLN A 285 -1.17 -27.34 21.55
N ASP A 286 -0.19 -27.15 22.45
CA ASP A 286 -0.06 -25.90 23.20
C ASP A 286 0.63 -24.85 22.31
N PRO A 287 -0.04 -23.76 21.92
CA PRO A 287 0.55 -22.73 21.07
C PRO A 287 1.80 -22.06 21.69
N ASN A 288 1.96 -22.10 23.02
CA ASN A 288 3.14 -21.54 23.69
C ASN A 288 4.42 -22.35 23.48
N LEU A 289 4.29 -23.59 22.98
CA LEU A 289 5.43 -24.44 22.61
C LEU A 289 5.92 -24.18 21.18
N ALA A 290 5.37 -23.17 20.50
CA ALA A 290 5.84 -22.77 19.18
C ALA A 290 7.29 -22.30 19.24
N THR A 291 8.08 -22.74 18.26
CA THR A 291 9.51 -22.45 18.15
C THR A 291 9.79 -21.55 16.95
N ASP A 292 10.93 -20.85 17.01
CA ASP A 292 11.37 -19.99 15.92
C ASP A 292 11.56 -20.78 14.62
N CYS A 293 11.16 -20.16 13.50
CA CYS A 293 11.48 -20.66 12.18
C CYS A 293 13.01 -20.61 11.93
N SER A 294 13.56 -21.65 11.31
CA SER A 294 14.93 -21.74 10.81
C SER A 294 15.21 -20.68 9.75
N LYS A 295 14.25 -20.40 8.85
CA LYS A 295 14.37 -19.33 7.87
C LYS A 295 14.16 -17.98 8.55
N LYS A 296 15.26 -17.24 8.74
CA LYS A 296 15.27 -15.95 9.50
C LYS A 296 14.83 -14.73 8.71
N GLU A 297 14.83 -14.81 7.38
CA GLU A 297 14.45 -13.70 6.51
C GLU A 297 13.37 -14.14 5.51
N LEU A 298 12.37 -13.28 5.32
CA LEU A 298 11.38 -13.38 4.24
C LEU A 298 11.59 -12.26 3.23
N ILE A 299 11.14 -12.45 1.99
CA ILE A 299 11.00 -11.34 1.05
C ILE A 299 9.80 -10.47 1.46
N TYR A 300 9.81 -9.20 1.08
CA TYR A 300 8.84 -8.19 1.53
C TYR A 300 7.38 -8.47 1.16
N THR A 301 7.13 -9.30 0.14
CA THR A 301 5.80 -9.75 -0.30
C THR A 301 5.28 -10.94 0.48
N ASP A 302 6.16 -11.68 1.16
CA ASP A 302 5.81 -12.82 1.98
C ASP A 302 5.45 -12.36 3.40
N GLU A 303 4.35 -12.87 3.94
CA GLU A 303 4.02 -12.76 5.36
C GLU A 303 4.33 -14.09 6.05
N GLY A 304 4.80 -14.04 7.30
CA GLY A 304 5.09 -15.26 8.06
C GLY A 304 3.86 -16.15 8.16
N ALA A 305 4.03 -17.43 7.88
CA ALA A 305 2.96 -18.42 7.92
C ALA A 305 3.44 -19.75 8.50
N CYS A 306 2.58 -20.37 9.29
CA CYS A 306 2.68 -21.76 9.70
C CYS A 306 1.82 -22.64 8.80
N TYR A 307 2.14 -23.92 8.71
CA TYR A 307 1.34 -24.91 8.00
C TYR A 307 1.06 -26.15 8.84
N THR A 308 0.02 -26.87 8.44
CA THR A 308 -0.32 -28.23 8.83
C THR A 308 -0.63 -29.02 7.55
N HIS A 309 0.17 -30.03 7.25
CA HIS A 309 0.03 -30.86 6.06
C HIS A 309 -0.29 -32.30 6.46
N LEU A 310 -1.50 -32.75 6.10
CA LEU A 310 -1.98 -34.11 6.31
C LEU A 310 -2.00 -34.85 4.97
N LYS A 311 -1.10 -35.81 4.79
CA LYS A 311 -1.02 -36.61 3.56
C LYS A 311 -0.77 -38.07 3.90
N ASN A 312 -1.55 -38.96 3.30
CA ASN A 312 -1.40 -40.41 3.49
C ASN A 312 -1.18 -40.76 4.95
N ASN A 313 -2.02 -40.23 5.83
CA ASN A 313 -2.00 -40.66 7.22
C ASN A 313 -0.71 -40.24 7.98
N PHE A 314 -0.03 -39.21 7.47
CA PHE A 314 1.12 -38.55 8.10
C PHE A 314 0.79 -37.06 8.25
N VAL A 315 1.07 -36.49 9.42
CA VAL A 315 0.95 -35.06 9.69
C VAL A 315 2.34 -34.44 9.79
N GLN A 316 2.50 -33.28 9.17
CA GLN A 316 3.64 -32.41 9.40
C GLN A 316 3.13 -31.00 9.72
N ARG A 317 3.62 -30.42 10.81
CA ARG A 317 3.40 -29.03 11.16
C ARG A 317 4.73 -28.29 11.09
N GLY A 318 4.73 -27.05 10.62
CA GLY A 318 5.95 -26.26 10.65
C GLY A 318 5.79 -24.85 10.10
N CYS A 319 6.93 -24.21 9.85
CA CYS A 319 7.00 -22.92 9.17
C CYS A 319 6.91 -23.12 7.65
N LEU A 320 6.01 -22.41 6.99
CA LEU A 320 5.70 -22.61 5.57
C LEU A 320 6.94 -22.49 4.67
N TYR A 321 7.68 -21.38 4.78
CA TYR A 321 8.79 -21.05 3.88
C TYR A 321 10.09 -21.83 4.13
N GLU A 322 10.09 -22.79 5.05
CA GLU A 322 11.18 -23.77 5.21
C GLU A 322 10.98 -25.00 4.33
N HIS A 323 9.74 -25.35 4.06
CA HIS A 323 9.38 -26.56 3.33
C HIS A 323 8.77 -26.28 1.95
N MET A 324 8.40 -25.03 1.68
CA MET A 324 7.73 -24.60 0.45
C MET A 324 8.37 -23.32 -0.09
N ALA A 325 8.37 -23.13 -1.41
CA ALA A 325 8.94 -21.92 -2.00
C ALA A 325 8.01 -20.71 -1.86
N ASN A 326 6.69 -20.94 -1.87
CA ASN A 326 5.67 -19.90 -1.75
C ASN A 326 4.35 -20.42 -1.15
N GLU A 327 3.49 -19.49 -0.75
CA GLU A 327 2.15 -19.73 -0.22
C GLU A 327 1.21 -20.56 -1.10
N GLY A 328 1.43 -20.59 -2.42
CA GLY A 328 0.61 -21.31 -3.38
C GLY A 328 0.84 -22.83 -3.36
N GLU A 329 1.90 -23.31 -2.72
CA GLU A 329 2.18 -24.74 -2.60
C GLU A 329 1.34 -25.43 -1.50
N CYS A 330 0.92 -24.69 -0.47
CA CYS A 330 0.03 -25.18 0.57
C CYS A 330 -1.43 -24.94 0.15
N LYS A 331 -2.14 -26.02 -0.22
CA LYS A 331 -3.54 -25.96 -0.65
C LYS A 331 -4.37 -26.99 0.11
N GLU A 332 -5.62 -26.67 0.42
CA GLU A 332 -6.52 -27.63 1.06
C GLU A 332 -6.66 -28.93 0.23
N GLU A 333 -6.63 -28.80 -1.11
CA GLU A 333 -6.70 -29.93 -2.06
C GLU A 333 -5.56 -30.96 -1.89
N ASN A 334 -4.38 -30.52 -1.43
CA ASN A 334 -3.25 -31.41 -1.14
C ASN A 334 -3.14 -31.76 0.36
N GLY A 335 -4.17 -31.44 1.15
CA GLY A 335 -4.22 -31.70 2.57
C GLY A 335 -3.42 -30.70 3.41
N CYS A 336 -3.13 -29.51 2.89
CA CYS A 336 -2.38 -28.48 3.60
C CYS A 336 -3.28 -27.31 4.03
N GLU A 337 -3.29 -27.00 5.33
CA GLU A 337 -3.87 -25.79 5.93
C GLU A 337 -2.74 -24.86 6.36
N LYS A 338 -2.88 -23.56 6.10
CA LYS A 338 -1.92 -22.53 6.53
C LYS A 338 -2.60 -21.48 7.40
N CYS A 339 -1.83 -20.87 8.29
CA CYS A 339 -2.29 -19.78 9.15
C CYS A 339 -1.14 -18.79 9.42
N SER A 340 -1.50 -17.57 9.81
CA SER A 340 -0.54 -16.49 10.07
C SER A 340 -1.05 -15.57 11.19
N GLY A 341 -0.23 -14.59 11.58
CA GLY A 341 -0.61 -13.50 12.48
C GLY A 341 -0.39 -13.72 13.97
N VAL A 342 -0.37 -14.97 14.45
CA VAL A 342 -0.10 -15.29 15.87
C VAL A 342 0.77 -16.54 16.00
N ASP A 343 1.66 -16.53 17.00
CA ASP A 343 2.54 -17.67 17.31
C ASP A 343 1.73 -18.93 17.60
N GLY A 344 2.18 -20.05 17.05
CA GLY A 344 1.53 -21.35 17.25
C GLY A 344 0.12 -21.44 16.65
N CYS A 345 -0.25 -20.59 15.67
CA CYS A 345 -1.59 -20.62 15.06
C CYS A 345 -1.98 -22.02 14.51
N ASN A 346 -1.00 -22.84 14.16
CA ASN A 346 -1.18 -24.19 13.65
C ASN A 346 -1.33 -25.22 14.79
N HIS A 347 -2.04 -24.89 15.87
CA HIS A 347 -2.15 -25.74 17.07
C HIS A 347 -3.39 -26.65 17.10
N LYS A 348 -4.35 -26.46 16.19
CA LYS A 348 -5.63 -27.20 16.19
C LYS A 348 -5.43 -28.71 16.16
N GLU A 349 -6.31 -29.44 16.83
CA GLU A 349 -6.37 -30.90 16.73
C GLU A 349 -6.77 -31.31 15.30
N ILE A 350 -6.13 -32.37 14.80
CA ILE A 350 -6.46 -32.97 13.51
C ILE A 350 -7.32 -34.19 13.78
N THR A 351 -8.64 -34.03 13.68
CA THR A 351 -9.57 -35.15 13.83
C THR A 351 -9.53 -36.02 12.59
N PHE A 352 -8.87 -37.18 12.68
CA PHE A 352 -8.94 -38.19 11.64
C PHE A 352 -10.28 -38.92 11.72
N LYS A 353 -11.19 -38.66 10.77
CA LYS A 353 -12.45 -39.40 10.66
C LYS A 353 -12.18 -40.78 10.07
N PHE A 354 -11.77 -41.73 10.91
CA PHE A 354 -11.64 -43.12 10.51
C PHE A 354 -13.01 -43.68 10.11
N THR A 355 -13.07 -44.30 8.93
CA THR A 355 -14.30 -44.92 8.42
C THR A 355 -13.99 -46.29 7.83
N CYS A 356 -14.96 -47.20 7.93
CA CYS A 356 -14.92 -48.50 7.28
C CYS A 356 -16.19 -48.69 6.45
N ILE A 357 -16.10 -49.52 5.40
CA ILE A 357 -17.29 -50.00 4.72
C ILE A 357 -18.03 -50.94 5.66
N VAL A 358 -19.24 -50.56 6.07
CA VAL A 358 -20.13 -51.38 6.91
C VAL A 358 -21.29 -51.88 6.06
N CYS A 359 -21.31 -53.17 5.76
CA CYS A 359 -22.37 -53.75 4.95
C CYS A 359 -22.49 -55.26 5.12
N ARG A 360 -23.64 -55.80 4.68
CA ARG A 360 -23.86 -57.24 4.51
C ARG A 360 -24.37 -57.53 3.11
N SER A 361 -23.95 -58.65 2.51
CA SER A 361 -24.31 -58.96 1.12
C SER A 361 -25.73 -59.47 0.92
N ASP A 362 -26.39 -59.93 1.98
CA ASP A 362 -27.79 -60.37 1.98
C ASP A 362 -28.76 -59.18 1.96
N THR A 363 -28.35 -58.03 2.50
CA THR A 363 -29.14 -56.78 2.49
C THR A 363 -28.68 -55.79 1.42
N ASN A 364 -27.41 -55.83 1.02
CA ASN A 364 -26.85 -54.97 -0.01
C ASN A 364 -25.91 -55.75 -0.94
N THR A 365 -26.39 -56.04 -2.15
CA THR A 365 -25.63 -56.83 -3.14
C THR A 365 -24.28 -56.20 -3.52
N LYS A 366 -24.15 -54.86 -3.45
CA LYS A 366 -22.87 -54.16 -3.69
C LYS A 366 -21.80 -54.53 -2.67
N CYS A 367 -22.18 -54.98 -1.48
CA CYS A 367 -21.23 -55.39 -0.44
C CYS A 367 -20.31 -56.54 -0.91
N ARG A 368 -20.84 -57.41 -1.78
CA ARG A 368 -20.10 -58.50 -2.40
C ARG A 368 -19.31 -58.05 -3.62
N THR A 369 -19.98 -57.35 -4.54
CA THR A 369 -19.48 -57.17 -5.91
C THR A 369 -18.76 -55.85 -6.14
N ASN A 370 -19.05 -54.82 -5.35
CA ASN A 370 -18.56 -53.47 -5.58
C ASN A 370 -18.49 -52.64 -4.29
N ALA A 371 -17.77 -53.15 -3.30
CA ALA A 371 -17.66 -52.52 -1.99
C ALA A 371 -16.97 -51.14 -2.04
N ARG A 372 -16.03 -50.94 -2.98
CA ARG A 372 -15.38 -49.64 -3.25
C ARG A 372 -16.34 -48.48 -3.56
N ASN A 373 -17.57 -48.78 -3.97
CA ASN A 373 -18.60 -47.79 -4.28
C ASN A 373 -19.62 -47.64 -3.13
N ILE A 374 -19.36 -48.22 -1.97
CA ILE A 374 -20.14 -48.01 -0.75
C ILE A 374 -19.42 -46.96 0.08
N LYS A 375 -20.16 -45.93 0.52
CA LYS A 375 -19.63 -44.90 1.42
C LYS A 375 -19.35 -45.51 2.79
N GLY A 376 -18.14 -45.27 3.31
CA GLY A 376 -17.75 -45.64 4.66
C GLY A 376 -18.64 -45.05 5.75
N ALA A 377 -18.72 -45.76 6.88
CA ALA A 377 -19.38 -45.31 8.10
C ALA A 377 -18.36 -45.19 9.23
N SER A 378 -18.60 -44.25 10.15
CA SER A 378 -17.82 -44.11 11.38
C SER A 378 -18.05 -45.31 12.30
N CYS A 379 -16.98 -45.73 12.99
CA CYS A 379 -17.05 -46.79 13.98
C CYS A 379 -17.68 -46.30 15.29
N ARG A 380 -18.27 -47.20 16.09
CA ARG A 380 -18.96 -46.84 17.35
C ARG A 380 -17.98 -46.48 18.47
N ALA A 381 -16.84 -47.17 18.55
CA ALA A 381 -15.74 -46.78 19.41
C ALA A 381 -14.71 -46.01 18.59
N ASP A 382 -14.06 -45.01 19.21
CA ASP A 382 -12.87 -44.36 18.65
C ASP A 382 -11.77 -45.41 18.53
N ALA A 383 -11.77 -46.10 17.39
CA ALA A 383 -10.92 -47.26 17.13
C ALA A 383 -9.44 -46.88 17.07
N GLY A 384 -9.16 -45.58 16.92
CA GLY A 384 -7.88 -45.10 16.46
C GLY A 384 -7.47 -45.80 15.15
N TRP A 385 -6.20 -45.68 14.81
CA TRP A 385 -5.66 -46.21 13.56
C TRP A 385 -5.23 -47.67 13.70
N SER A 386 -5.11 -48.16 14.94
CA SER A 386 -4.50 -49.44 15.30
C SER A 386 -5.43 -50.65 15.24
N LYS A 387 -6.73 -50.45 14.99
CA LYS A 387 -7.70 -51.56 15.02
C LYS A 387 -8.36 -51.89 13.68
N GLY A 388 -8.37 -50.98 12.71
CA GLY A 388 -8.67 -51.30 11.30
C GLY A 388 -10.12 -51.73 10.97
N CYS A 389 -10.33 -52.08 9.70
CA CYS A 389 -11.60 -52.61 9.17
C CYS A 389 -11.49 -54.12 8.94
N PHE A 390 -12.61 -54.85 8.96
CA PHE A 390 -12.66 -56.26 8.59
C PHE A 390 -13.59 -56.52 7.41
N TYR A 391 -13.36 -57.65 6.74
CA TYR A 391 -14.27 -58.24 5.77
C TYR A 391 -14.12 -59.77 5.77
N GLY A 392 -15.23 -60.49 5.61
CA GLY A 392 -15.22 -61.95 5.59
C GLY A 392 -16.53 -62.57 5.13
N ILE A 393 -16.60 -63.90 5.11
CA ILE A 393 -17.79 -64.67 4.69
C ILE A 393 -18.33 -65.52 5.85
N TRP A 394 -19.62 -65.39 6.17
CA TRP A 394 -20.33 -66.26 7.11
C TRP A 394 -21.61 -66.79 6.47
N ASN A 395 -21.79 -68.11 6.42
CA ASN A 395 -22.98 -68.72 5.83
C ASN A 395 -23.32 -68.18 4.44
N LYS A 396 -22.30 -68.03 3.58
CA LYS A 396 -22.39 -67.43 2.24
C LYS A 396 -22.76 -65.94 2.21
N VAL A 397 -22.83 -65.24 3.34
CA VAL A 397 -23.02 -63.79 3.43
C VAL A 397 -21.68 -63.10 3.64
N ILE A 398 -21.33 -62.12 2.79
CA ILE A 398 -20.17 -61.26 3.01
C ILE A 398 -20.55 -60.17 4.00
N ILE A 399 -19.73 -60.01 5.04
CA ILE A 399 -19.88 -58.98 6.06
C ILE A 399 -18.63 -58.12 6.05
N ARG A 400 -18.81 -56.81 6.09
CA ARG A 400 -17.76 -55.80 6.20
C ARG A 400 -18.09 -54.87 7.36
N GLY A 401 -17.09 -54.43 8.11
CA GLY A 401 -17.31 -53.45 9.16
C GLY A 401 -16.04 -52.99 9.86
N CYS A 402 -16.21 -52.20 10.92
CA CYS A 402 -15.14 -51.83 11.82
C CYS A 402 -14.76 -53.02 12.70
N TYR A 403 -13.47 -53.34 12.82
CA TYR A 403 -13.01 -54.47 13.63
C TYR A 403 -13.37 -54.31 15.11
N VAL A 404 -13.30 -53.08 15.63
CA VAL A 404 -13.64 -52.77 17.04
C VAL A 404 -15.11 -52.94 17.37
N ASP A 405 -15.98 -52.82 16.37
CA ASP A 405 -17.43 -52.94 16.55
C ASP A 405 -17.90 -54.39 16.36
N ALA A 406 -17.01 -55.27 15.91
CA ALA A 406 -17.30 -56.68 15.73
C ALA A 406 -17.42 -57.39 17.09
N HIS A 407 -18.29 -58.41 17.16
CA HIS A 407 -18.42 -59.27 18.34
C HIS A 407 -17.09 -59.98 18.67
N GLU A 408 -16.82 -60.30 19.94
CA GLU A 408 -15.53 -60.89 20.37
C GLU A 408 -15.12 -62.13 19.56
N GLN A 409 -16.06 -63.01 19.25
CA GLN A 409 -15.83 -64.19 18.42
C GLN A 409 -15.41 -63.84 16.98
N MET A 410 -15.99 -62.76 16.43
CA MET A 410 -15.63 -62.24 15.12
C MET A 410 -14.20 -61.67 15.16
N GLN A 411 -13.89 -60.88 16.19
CA GLN A 411 -12.54 -60.34 16.39
C GLN A 411 -11.51 -61.48 16.48
N TYR A 412 -11.79 -62.52 17.27
CA TYR A 412 -10.93 -63.70 17.38
C TYR A 412 -10.66 -64.35 16.02
N VAL A 413 -11.70 -64.66 15.25
CA VAL A 413 -11.57 -65.26 13.90
C VAL A 413 -10.78 -64.36 12.94
N CYS A 414 -11.03 -63.05 12.97
CA CYS A 414 -10.40 -62.08 12.08
C CYS A 414 -8.95 -61.75 12.50
N SER A 415 -8.57 -61.95 13.76
CA SER A 415 -7.20 -61.73 14.26
C SER A 415 -6.20 -62.78 13.79
N ASP A 416 -6.67 -63.97 13.42
CA ASP A 416 -5.83 -65.04 12.90
C ASP A 416 -5.47 -64.78 11.43
N LYS A 417 -4.21 -64.41 11.19
CA LYS A 417 -3.70 -64.12 9.84
C LYS A 417 -3.74 -65.31 8.89
N SER A 418 -3.83 -66.54 9.40
CA SER A 418 -3.96 -67.76 8.59
C SER A 418 -5.41 -68.06 8.18
N ASN A 419 -6.37 -67.33 8.77
CA ASN A 419 -7.77 -67.51 8.52
C ASN A 419 -8.16 -67.02 7.10
N THR A 420 -8.88 -67.88 6.36
CA THR A 420 -9.36 -67.58 4.99
C THR A 420 -10.80 -67.08 4.95
N GLN A 421 -11.48 -67.11 6.11
CA GLN A 421 -12.87 -66.70 6.27
C GLN A 421 -13.00 -65.20 6.56
N CYS A 422 -12.07 -64.63 7.33
CA CYS A 422 -12.06 -63.21 7.67
C CYS A 422 -10.66 -62.59 7.53
N HIS A 423 -10.64 -61.34 7.08
CA HIS A 423 -9.42 -60.54 6.95
C HIS A 423 -9.61 -59.17 7.58
N VAL A 424 -8.54 -58.68 8.21
CA VAL A 424 -8.43 -57.31 8.72
C VAL A 424 -7.52 -56.51 7.79
N CYS A 425 -7.84 -55.25 7.60
CA CYS A 425 -7.01 -54.28 6.89
C CYS A 425 -6.96 -52.96 7.68
N GLU A 426 -5.96 -52.15 7.37
CA GLU A 426 -5.79 -50.83 7.99
C GLU A 426 -5.97 -49.71 6.96
N GLY A 427 -6.51 -48.58 7.40
CA GLY A 427 -6.78 -47.41 6.57
C GLY A 427 -8.27 -47.20 6.28
N ASN A 428 -8.62 -45.98 5.84
CA ASN A 428 -10.01 -45.62 5.55
C ASN A 428 -10.57 -46.49 4.43
N ASP A 429 -11.76 -47.06 4.69
CA ASP A 429 -12.51 -47.88 3.74
C ASP A 429 -11.64 -48.95 3.06
N CYS A 430 -10.62 -49.46 3.76
CA CYS A 430 -9.65 -50.40 3.18
C CYS A 430 -10.28 -51.75 2.81
N ASN A 431 -11.42 -52.08 3.43
CA ASN A 431 -12.07 -53.37 3.35
C ASN A 431 -12.89 -53.47 2.05
N THR A 432 -12.25 -53.36 0.88
CA THR A 432 -12.88 -53.38 -0.44
C THR A 432 -12.66 -54.66 -1.24
N SER A 433 -11.70 -55.49 -0.84
CA SER A 433 -11.30 -56.70 -1.58
C SER A 433 -12.48 -57.59 -1.93
N VAL A 434 -12.48 -58.12 -3.16
CA VAL A 434 -13.53 -59.01 -3.67
C VAL A 434 -13.29 -60.42 -3.12
N LEU A 435 -14.25 -60.92 -2.35
CA LEU A 435 -14.24 -62.30 -1.85
C LEU A 435 -14.95 -63.20 -2.88
N SER A 436 -14.19 -64.03 -3.59
CA SER A 436 -14.74 -65.03 -4.51
C SER A 436 -15.19 -66.29 -3.76
N ASN A 437 -16.20 -67.00 -4.26
CA ASN A 437 -16.63 -68.28 -3.68
C ASN A 437 -15.55 -69.38 -3.77
N ALA A 438 -14.46 -69.16 -4.50
CA ALA A 438 -13.32 -70.10 -4.56
C ALA A 438 -12.52 -70.10 -3.24
N SER A 439 -12.48 -68.98 -2.50
CA SER A 439 -11.81 -68.89 -1.19
C SER A 439 -12.57 -69.67 -0.10
N ALA A 440 -13.89 -69.81 -0.24
CA ALA A 440 -14.73 -70.58 0.68
C ALA A 440 -14.61 -72.10 0.47
N LEU A 441 -14.21 -72.54 -0.74
CA LEU A 441 -13.99 -73.97 -1.02
C LEU A 441 -12.77 -74.53 -0.28
N ASN A 442 -11.71 -73.73 -0.12
CA ASN A 442 -10.50 -74.13 0.61
C ASN A 442 -10.66 -74.11 2.15
N ALA A 443 -11.63 -73.35 2.67
CA ALA A 443 -11.97 -73.40 4.11
C ALA A 443 -12.75 -74.68 4.46
N LEU A 444 -13.55 -75.20 3.52
CA LEU A 444 -14.28 -76.47 3.68
C LEU A 444 -13.35 -77.70 3.61
N THR A 445 -12.20 -77.61 2.93
CA THR A 445 -11.22 -78.71 2.89
C THR A 445 -10.38 -78.84 4.16
N ASN A 446 -10.25 -77.79 4.97
CA ASN A 446 -9.53 -77.86 6.26
C ASN A 446 -10.42 -78.17 7.46
N LEU A 447 -11.74 -77.95 7.38
CA LEU A 447 -12.67 -78.34 8.44
C LEU A 447 -12.87 -79.87 8.52
N HIS A 448 -12.58 -80.59 7.42
CA HIS A 448 -12.64 -82.05 7.40
C HIS A 448 -11.51 -82.74 8.16
N LEU A 449 -10.44 -82.02 8.53
CA LEU A 449 -9.32 -82.57 9.30
C LEU A 449 -9.41 -82.30 10.81
N GLN A 450 -10.21 -81.33 11.26
CA GLN A 450 -10.42 -81.06 12.69
C GLN A 450 -11.71 -81.69 13.27
N HIS A 451 -12.62 -82.19 12.43
CA HIS A 451 -13.79 -82.95 12.89
C HIS A 451 -13.51 -84.42 13.26
N LEU A 452 -12.26 -84.88 13.15
CA LEU A 452 -11.84 -86.21 13.65
C LEU A 452 -11.35 -86.21 15.10
N LEU A 453 -11.20 -85.05 15.76
CA LEU A 453 -10.79 -84.98 17.17
C LEU A 453 -11.87 -84.51 18.17
N SER A 454 -13.06 -84.10 17.71
CA SER A 454 -14.14 -83.60 18.57
C SER A 454 -15.29 -84.60 18.82
N LEU A 455 -15.14 -85.86 18.40
CA LEU A 455 -16.08 -86.95 18.71
C LEU A 455 -15.90 -87.58 20.10
N LEU A 456 -15.00 -87.04 20.93
CA LEU A 456 -14.94 -87.33 22.36
C LEU A 456 -15.16 -86.03 23.12
N ILE A 457 -16.06 -86.08 24.10
CA ILE A 457 -16.53 -84.96 24.95
C ILE A 457 -17.77 -84.24 24.40
N MET A 458 -18.82 -85.03 24.17
CA MET A 458 -20.22 -84.58 24.23
C MET A 458 -21.00 -85.51 25.18
N LYS A 459 -20.86 -85.21 26.47
CA LYS A 459 -21.75 -85.49 27.63
C LYS A 459 -21.15 -84.62 28.73
N PHE A 460 -21.67 -83.45 29.06
CA PHE A 460 -23.02 -83.17 29.54
C PHE A 460 -23.48 -81.77 29.08
N TYR A 461 -24.78 -81.68 28.83
CA TYR A 461 -25.54 -80.48 28.46
C TYR A 461 -26.23 -79.91 29.72
N PHE A 462 -26.46 -78.58 29.71
CA PHE A 462 -27.25 -77.74 30.64
C PHE A 462 -26.62 -77.38 32.00
N ILE A 463 -26.14 -76.13 32.14
CA ILE A 463 -26.87 -74.92 32.60
C ILE A 463 -26.24 -73.71 31.93
#